data_AF-A0A151SPA1-F1
#
_entry.id   AF-A0A151SPA1-F1
#
_cell.length_a   1.000
_cell.length_b   1.000
_cell.length_c   1.000
_cell.angle_alpha   90.00
_cell.angle_beta   90.00
_cell.angle_gamma   90.00
#
_symmetry.space_group_name_H-M   'P 1'
#
loop_
_entity.id
_entity.type
_entity.pdbx_description
1 polymer ?
#
loop_
_entity_poly.entity_id
_entity_poly.type
_entity_poly.pdbx_seq_one_letter_code
_entity_poly.pdbx_strand_id
1 'polypeptide(L)' 'MDDIMETPLPFRWKPLHIDRYVGTTDLDEHIDMYTTQVNLYTNEDAILCRVFLTSLKGATLN' A
#
# COMPACT_ATOMS: atom_id res chain seq x y z
N MET A 1 12.41 -6.19 -10.15
CA MET A 1 11.29 -5.46 -9.49
C MET A 1 9.98 -6.25 -9.60
N ASP A 2 10.02 -7.40 -10.28
CA ASP A 2 8.85 -8.18 -10.67
C ASP A 2 8.37 -9.14 -9.56
N ASP A 3 9.27 -9.57 -8.67
CA ASP A 3 8.93 -10.50 -7.58
C ASP A 3 7.91 -9.93 -6.57
N ILE A 4 7.92 -8.60 -6.37
CA ILE A 4 7.00 -7.94 -5.43
C ILE A 4 5.58 -7.90 -6.01
N MET A 5 5.43 -7.69 -7.32
CA MET A 5 4.11 -7.65 -7.98
C MET A 5 3.45 -9.02 -8.10
N GLU A 6 4.24 -10.09 -8.07
CA GLU A 6 3.77 -11.48 -8.10
C GLU A 6 3.46 -12.04 -6.70
N THR A 7 3.73 -11.28 -5.62
CA THR A 7 3.50 -11.75 -4.24
C THR A 7 2.00 -11.96 -3.99
N PRO A 8 1.51 -13.19 -3.72
CA PRO A 8 0.09 -13.45 -3.55
C PRO A 8 -0.48 -12.67 -2.36
N LEU A 9 -1.68 -12.08 -2.55
CA LEU A 9 -2.36 -11.38 -1.45
C LEU A 9 -2.95 -12.38 -0.46
N PRO A 10 -3.08 -12.02 0.83
CA PRO A 10 -3.67 -12.88 1.84
C PRO A 10 -5.10 -13.28 1.48
N PHE A 11 -5.50 -14.49 1.87
CA PHE A 11 -6.87 -14.95 1.70
C PHE A 11 -7.83 -14.02 2.45
N ARG A 12 -8.80 -13.42 1.75
CA ARG A 12 -9.73 -12.35 2.20
C ARG A 12 -9.19 -10.91 2.18
N TRP A 13 -8.15 -10.63 1.42
CA TRP A 13 -7.76 -9.26 1.11
C TRP A 13 -8.95 -8.42 0.64
N LYS A 14 -9.12 -7.23 1.22
CA LYS A 14 -10.08 -6.24 0.76
C LYS A 14 -9.35 -5.00 0.25
N PRO A 15 -9.91 -4.29 -0.75
CA PRO A 15 -9.38 -2.99 -1.15
C PRO A 15 -9.29 -2.06 0.07
N LEU A 16 -8.12 -1.43 0.23
CA LEU A 16 -7.92 -0.44 1.27
C LEU A 16 -8.86 0.74 1.05
N HIS A 17 -9.50 1.19 2.12
CA HIS A 17 -10.38 2.36 2.11
C HIS A 17 -9.54 3.62 2.39
N ILE A 18 -8.52 3.82 1.56
CA ILE A 18 -7.55 4.91 1.70
C ILE A 18 -7.52 5.67 0.39
N ASP A 19 -7.64 7.00 0.48
CA ASP A 19 -7.46 7.85 -0.69
C ASP A 19 -6.04 7.73 -1.21
N ARG A 20 -5.94 7.62 -2.54
CA ARG A 20 -4.66 7.49 -3.21
C ARG A 20 -3.80 8.70 -2.90
N TYR A 21 -2.55 8.49 -2.49
CA TYR A 21 -1.64 9.58 -2.19
C TYR A 21 -1.35 10.40 -3.45
N VAL A 22 -1.71 11.69 -3.42
CA VAL A 22 -1.54 12.63 -4.53
C VAL A 22 -0.47 13.69 -4.27
N GLY A 23 0.33 13.53 -3.20
CA GLY A 23 1.41 14.46 -2.85
C GLY A 23 0.96 15.75 -2.15
N THR A 24 -0.35 15.94 -1.93
CA THR A 24 -0.89 17.11 -1.21
C THR A 24 -1.40 16.77 0.19
N THR A 25 -1.56 15.48 0.49
CA THR A 25 -1.93 14.97 1.81
C THR A 25 -0.67 14.83 2.65
N ASP A 26 -0.81 14.94 3.97
CA ASP A 26 0.28 14.66 4.90
C ASP A 26 0.80 13.22 4.69
N LEU A 27 2.11 13.08 4.51
CA LEU A 27 2.73 11.80 4.18
C LEU A 27 2.72 10.86 5.39
N ASP A 28 2.98 11.39 6.58
CA ASP A 28 2.98 10.62 7.83
C ASP A 28 1.58 10.06 8.12
N GLU A 29 0.52 10.87 7.98
CA GLU A 29 -0.87 10.43 8.12
C GLU A 29 -1.24 9.35 7.10
N HIS A 30 -0.79 9.50 5.84
CA HIS A 30 -1.02 8.47 4.82
C HIS A 30 -0.32 7.15 5.17
N ILE A 31 0.94 7.21 5.63
CA ILE A 31 1.72 6.04 6.02
C ILE A 31 1.11 5.36 7.24
N ASP A 32 0.65 6.12 8.25
CA ASP A 32 0.03 5.55 9.46
C ASP A 32 -1.29 4.85 9.13
N MET A 33 -2.15 5.49 8.33
CA MET A 33 -3.41 4.90 7.89
C MET A 33 -3.18 3.66 7.01
N TYR A 34 -2.19 3.72 6.11
CA TYR A 34 -1.77 2.59 5.29
C TYR A 34 -1.31 1.41 6.15
N THR A 35 -0.36 1.66 7.05
CA THR A 35 0.26 0.64 7.90
C THR A 35 -0.78 0.01 8.82
N THR A 36 -1.64 0.82 9.43
CA THR A 36 -2.73 0.33 10.27
C THR A 36 -3.66 -0.62 9.52
N GLN A 37 -4.05 -0.30 8.28
CA GLN A 37 -4.95 -1.17 7.52
C GLN A 37 -4.27 -2.43 7.00
N VAL A 38 -3.03 -2.36 6.49
CA VAL A 38 -2.34 -3.54 5.95
C VAL A 38 -1.91 -4.50 7.06
N ASN A 39 -1.52 -4.00 8.22
CA ASN A 39 -1.17 -4.82 9.40
C ASN A 39 -2.35 -5.66 9.92
N LEU A 40 -3.60 -5.33 9.55
CA LEU A 40 -4.77 -6.19 9.84
C LEU A 40 -4.76 -7.49 9.02
N TYR A 41 -4.05 -7.50 7.89
CA TYR A 41 -4.00 -8.63 6.96
C TYR A 41 -2.66 -9.36 7.00
N THR A 42 -1.55 -8.63 7.09
CA THR A 42 -0.21 -9.19 7.03
C THR A 42 0.83 -8.22 7.56
N ASN A 43 1.96 -8.75 8.02
CA ASN A 43 3.17 -7.98 8.36
C ASN A 43 4.33 -8.35 7.41
N GLU A 44 4.02 -8.94 6.25
CA GLU A 44 5.02 -9.29 5.25
C GLU A 44 5.43 -8.07 4.43
N ASP A 45 6.73 -7.73 4.48
CA ASP A 45 7.32 -6.59 3.78
C ASP A 45 7.04 -6.62 2.27
N ALA A 46 7.05 -7.80 1.65
CA ALA A 46 6.75 -7.94 0.22
C ALA A 46 5.33 -7.49 -0.12
N ILE A 47 4.35 -7.84 0.71
CA ILE A 47 2.95 -7.44 0.54
C ILE A 47 2.78 -5.95 0.87
N LEU A 48 3.46 -5.47 1.92
CA LEU A 48 3.50 -4.04 2.27
C LEU A 48 4.08 -3.20 1.13
N CYS A 49 5.18 -3.61 0.47
CA CYS A 49 5.71 -2.87 -0.67
C CYS A 49 4.76 -2.93 -1.87
N ARG A 50 4.19 -4.11 -2.17
CA ARG A 50 3.27 -4.29 -3.30
C ARG A 50 2.05 -3.39 -3.19
N VAL A 51 1.39 -3.40 -2.03
CA VAL A 51 0.14 -2.69 -1.84
C VAL A 51 0.38 -1.18 -1.73
N PHE A 52 1.49 -0.76 -1.12
CA PHE A 52 1.88 0.65 -1.06
C PHE A 52 2.04 1.26 -2.46
N LEU A 53 2.67 0.53 -3.40
CA LEU A 53 2.78 0.98 -4.79
C LEU A 53 1.41 1.23 -5.44
N THR A 54 0.37 0.49 -5.03
CA THR A 54 -1.00 0.70 -5.53
C THR A 54 -1.72 1.88 -4.88
N SER A 55 -1.30 2.32 -3.69
CA SER A 55 -1.83 3.50 -3.01
C SER A 55 -1.24 4.81 -3.52
N LEU A 56 -0.22 4.79 -4.38
CA LEU A 56 0.39 5.97 -5.00
C LEU A 56 -0.31 6.36 -6.32
N LYS A 57 -0.57 7.65 -6.55
CA LYS A 57 -1.15 8.15 -7.80
C LYS A 57 -0.08 8.61 -8.78
N GLY A 58 0.23 7.76 -9.76
CA GLY A 58 0.59 8.05 -11.17
C GLY A 58 1.67 9.07 -11.55
N ALA A 59 2.06 9.98 -10.66
CA ALA A 59 3.04 11.04 -10.88
C ALA A 59 4.18 11.00 -9.83
N THR A 60 4.04 10.21 -8.76
CA THR A 60 5.09 10.02 -7.74
C THR A 60 6.14 8.98 -8.13
N LEU A 61 6.00 8.30 -9.28
CA LEU A 61 6.98 7.35 -9.81
C LEU A 61 7.87 8.02 -10.87
N ASN A 62 8.52 9.13 -10.51
CA ASN A 62 9.52 9.78 -11.36
C ASN A 62 10.89 9.79 -10.68
#